data_AF-A0A7H4PC63-F1
#
_entry.id   AF-A0A7H4PC63-F1
#
_cell.length_a   1.000
_cell.length_b   1.000
_cell.length_c   1.000
_cell.angle_alpha   90.00
_cell.angle_beta   90.00
_cell.angle_gamma   90.00
#
_symmetry.space_group_name_H-M   'P 1'
#
loop_
_entity.id
_entity.type
_entity.pdbx_description
1 polymer ?
#
loop_
_entity_poly.entity_id
_entity_poly.type
_entity_poly.pdbx_seq_one_letter_code
_entity_poly.pdbx_strand_id
1 'polypeptide(L)'
;MSDLKSYWQDKYPSAFCWSFGDSAALADEAGGPGRRGEKARTCGSLVSYQQEQPPVTPGAYHIVLDGKGKAVCVIRTLTLRLIRFNE
;
A
#
# COMPACT_ATOMS: atom_id res chain seq x y z
N MET A 1 -13.11 12.08 17.78
CA MET A 1 -12.62 10.76 17.33
C MET A 1 -11.32 11.02 16.59
N SER A 2 -10.20 10.57 17.14
CA SER A 2 -8.89 10.71 16.50
C SER A 2 -8.92 10.06 15.12
N ASP A 3 -8.46 10.78 14.11
CA ASP A 3 -8.36 10.29 12.75
C ASP A 3 -7.44 9.07 12.71
N LEU A 4 -7.95 7.93 12.25
CA LEU A 4 -7.22 6.66 12.25
C LEU A 4 -5.96 6.74 11.38
N LYS A 5 -6.00 7.54 10.31
CA LYS A 5 -4.83 7.78 9.46
C LYS A 5 -3.72 8.48 10.25
N SER A 6 -4.03 9.56 10.95
CA SER A 6 -3.08 10.28 11.81
C SER A 6 -2.44 9.36 12.87
N TYR A 7 -3.24 8.53 13.56
CA TYR A 7 -2.72 7.57 14.53
C TYR A 7 -1.66 6.62 13.94
N TRP A 8 -1.90 6.10 12.73
CA TRP A 8 -0.95 5.20 12.07
C TRP A 8 0.27 5.91 11.54
N GLN A 9 0.14 7.16 11.10
CA GLN A 9 1.28 7.99 10.70
C GLN A 9 2.19 8.29 11.89
N ASP A 10 1.64 8.56 13.07
CA ASP A 10 2.44 8.76 14.28
C ASP A 10 3.16 7.47 14.70
N LYS A 11 2.46 6.32 14.60
CA LYS A 11 3.04 5.01 14.95
C LYS A 11 4.09 4.54 13.95
N TYR A 12 3.94 4.90 12.68
CA TYR A 12 4.84 4.54 11.59
C TYR A 12 5.20 5.78 10.75
N PRO A 13 6.07 6.67 11.27
CA PRO A 13 6.35 7.98 10.65
C PRO A 13 7.02 7.88 9.28
N SER A 14 7.66 6.75 8.98
CA SER A 14 8.30 6.48 7.68
C SER A 14 7.44 5.61 6.76
N ALA A 15 6.19 5.32 7.12
CA ALA A 15 5.33 4.50 6.29
C ALA A 15 4.85 5.25 5.06
N PHE A 16 4.83 4.55 3.92
CA PHE A 16 4.18 5.05 2.72
C PHE A 16 2.66 5.12 2.94
N CYS A 17 1.99 6.12 2.39
CA CYS A 17 0.56 6.31 2.55
C CYS A 17 -0.12 6.44 1.19
N TRP A 18 -0.88 5.42 0.76
CA TRP A 18 -1.41 5.33 -0.60
C TRP A 18 -2.66 4.42 -0.67
N SER A 19 -3.41 4.49 -1.76
CA SER A 19 -4.57 3.64 -2.06
C SER A 19 -4.31 2.73 -3.26
N PHE A 20 -4.94 1.56 -3.28
CA PHE A 20 -4.86 0.66 -4.43
C PHE A 20 -5.62 1.22 -5.64
N GLY A 21 -5.09 0.95 -6.83
CA GLY A 21 -5.74 1.33 -8.08
C GLY A 21 -5.65 2.82 -8.40
N ASP A 22 -6.30 3.19 -9.49
CA ASP A 22 -6.34 4.53 -10.07
C ASP A 22 -7.67 5.25 -9.83
N SER A 23 -8.62 4.60 -9.15
CA SER A 23 -9.95 5.13 -8.88
C SER A 23 -10.42 4.79 -7.47
N ALA A 24 -11.31 5.63 -6.92
CA ALA A 24 -11.87 5.42 -5.59
C ALA A 24 -12.61 4.07 -5.45
N ALA A 25 -13.34 3.68 -6.50
CA ALA A 25 -14.05 2.39 -6.53
C ALA A 25 -13.07 1.21 -6.42
N LEU A 26 -11.96 1.25 -7.16
CA LEU A 26 -10.94 0.21 -7.12
C LEU A 26 -10.17 0.20 -5.79
N ALA A 27 -9.95 1.37 -5.19
CA ALA A 27 -9.37 1.48 -3.86
C ALA A 27 -10.23 0.81 -2.78
N ASP A 28 -11.55 1.05 -2.82
CA ASP A 28 -12.52 0.42 -1.91
C ASP A 28 -12.56 -1.10 -2.11
N GLU A 29 -12.63 -1.55 -3.36
CA GLU A 29 -12.69 -2.97 -3.71
C GLU A 29 -11.40 -3.71 -3.31
N ALA A 30 -10.22 -3.18 -3.65
CA ALA A 30 -8.95 -3.83 -3.39
C ALA A 30 -8.46 -3.70 -1.94
N GLY A 31 -8.85 -2.62 -1.24
CA GLY A 31 -8.54 -2.40 0.18
C GLY A 31 -9.23 -3.41 1.11
N GLY A 32 -10.44 -3.87 0.74
CA GLY A 32 -11.19 -4.87 1.50
C GLY A 32 -10.47 -6.22 1.67
N PRO A 33 -10.09 -6.91 0.58
CA PRO A 33 -9.30 -8.14 0.62
C PRO A 33 -7.94 -7.95 1.31
N GLY A 34 -7.31 -6.78 1.19
CA GLY A 34 -6.08 -6.45 1.93
C GLY A 34 -6.30 -6.45 3.45
N ARG A 35 -7.42 -5.89 3.90
CA ARG A 35 -7.81 -5.91 5.32
C ARG A 35 -8.13 -7.31 5.84
N ARG A 36 -8.70 -8.18 5.01
CA ARG A 36 -9.00 -9.58 5.36
C ARG A 36 -7.80 -10.52 5.26
N GLY A 37 -6.66 -10.04 4.77
CA GLY A 37 -5.45 -10.86 4.53
C GLY A 37 -5.56 -11.77 3.31
N GLU A 38 -6.61 -11.65 2.51
CA GLU A 38 -6.86 -12.43 1.30
C GLU A 38 -5.98 -11.95 0.12
N LYS A 39 -5.61 -10.66 0.12
CA LYS A 39 -4.72 -10.05 -0.89
C LYS A 39 -3.31 -9.86 -0.33
N ALA A 40 -2.43 -10.82 -0.59
CA ALA A 40 -1.07 -10.85 -0.05
C ALA A 40 0.02 -10.23 -0.95
N ARG A 41 -0.32 -9.84 -2.19
CA ARG A 41 0.66 -9.34 -3.17
C ARG A 41 0.10 -8.17 -3.99
N THR A 42 0.99 -7.26 -4.33
CA THR A 42 0.78 -6.16 -5.29
C THR A 42 1.94 -6.14 -6.29
N CYS A 43 1.74 -5.50 -7.44
CA CYS A 43 2.77 -5.31 -8.45
C CYS A 43 2.68 -3.90 -9.05
N GLY A 44 3.77 -3.46 -9.64
CA GLY A 44 3.90 -2.19 -10.35
C GLY A 44 4.95 -2.32 -11.44
N SER A 45 5.01 -1.33 -12.33
CA SER A 45 6.02 -1.34 -13.38
C SER A 45 7.42 -1.09 -12.79
N LEU A 46 8.46 -1.72 -13.36
CA LEU A 46 9.84 -1.49 -12.93
C LEU A 46 10.25 -0.01 -13.10
N VAL A 47 9.78 0.63 -14.17
CA VAL A 47 10.06 2.04 -14.46
C VAL A 47 9.48 2.93 -13.37
N SER A 48 8.25 2.68 -12.92
CA SER A 48 7.62 3.40 -11.81
C SER A 48 8.41 3.21 -10.52
N TYR A 49 8.80 1.96 -10.21
CA TYR A 49 9.60 1.66 -9.01
C TYR A 49 10.94 2.40 -9.00
N GLN A 50 11.63 2.50 -10.14
CA GLN A 50 12.91 3.23 -10.24
C GLN A 50 12.78 4.72 -9.98
N GLN A 51 11.58 5.29 -10.13
CA GLN A 51 11.28 6.69 -9.88
C GLN A 51 10.78 6.94 -8.44
N GLU A 52 10.48 5.90 -7.67
CA GLU A 52 10.04 6.04 -6.29
C GLU A 52 11.16 6.60 -5.40
N GLN A 53 10.81 7.62 -4.61
CA GLN A 53 11.75 8.28 -3.72
C GLN A 53 11.08 8.59 -2.36
N PRO A 54 11.45 7.89 -1.28
CA PRO A 54 12.40 6.78 -1.22
C PRO A 54 11.86 5.52 -1.92
N PRO A 55 12.73 4.63 -2.43
CA PRO A 55 12.28 3.36 -2.98
C PRO A 55 11.71 2.47 -1.89
N VAL A 56 10.68 1.67 -2.23
CA VAL A 56 10.16 0.66 -1.32
C VAL A 56 11.21 -0.43 -1.10
N THR A 57 11.43 -0.83 0.16
CA THR A 57 12.37 -1.90 0.53
C THR A 57 11.70 -2.93 1.42
N PRO A 58 12.18 -4.20 1.44
CA PRO A 58 11.72 -5.17 2.42
C PRO A 58 11.83 -4.63 3.84
N GLY A 59 10.75 -4.76 4.60
CA GLY A 59 10.60 -4.19 5.94
C GLY A 59 9.78 -2.90 5.98
N ALA A 60 9.59 -2.21 4.85
CA ALA A 60 8.81 -0.98 4.77
C ALA A 60 7.35 -1.21 5.18
N TYR A 61 6.79 -0.24 5.91
CA TYR A 61 5.38 -0.22 6.26
C TYR A 61 4.60 0.65 5.28
N HIS A 62 3.36 0.26 5.00
CA HIS A 62 2.45 1.01 4.14
C HIS A 62 1.10 1.13 4.84
N ILE A 63 0.61 2.35 4.96
CA ILE A 63 -0.75 2.68 5.39
C ILE A 63 -1.61 2.69 4.13
N VAL A 64 -2.50 1.69 4.03
CA VAL A 64 -3.41 1.55 2.89
C VAL A 64 -4.66 2.39 3.14
N LEU A 65 -5.06 3.16 2.12
CA LEU A 65 -6.25 4.02 2.15
C LEU A 65 -7.39 3.44 1.32
N ASP A 66 -8.63 3.73 1.74
CA ASP A 66 -9.85 3.52 0.93
C ASP A 66 -10.03 4.64 -0.12
N GLY A 67 -11.09 4.54 -0.93
CA GLY A 67 -11.44 5.53 -1.95
C GLY A 67 -11.84 6.90 -1.38
N LYS A 68 -12.02 7.02 -0.07
CA LYS A 68 -12.29 8.26 0.66
C LYS A 68 -11.05 8.79 1.39
N GLY A 69 -9.89 8.15 1.21
CA GLY A 69 -8.63 8.53 1.84
C GLY A 69 -8.50 8.14 3.31
N LYS A 70 -9.36 7.27 3.84
CA LYS A 70 -9.29 6.78 5.22
C LYS A 70 -8.41 5.55 5.31
N ALA A 71 -7.60 5.46 6.35
CA ALA A 71 -6.76 4.29 6.58
C ALA A 71 -7.61 3.04 6.86
N VAL A 72 -7.34 1.95 6.12
CA VAL A 72 -8.04 0.66 6.27
C VAL A 72 -7.20 -0.41 6.95
N CYS A 73 -5.90 -0.44 6.67
CA CYS A 73 -4.95 -1.35 7.30
C CYS A 73 -3.51 -0.83 7.14
N VAL A 74 -2.58 -1.46 7.88
CA VAL A 74 -1.15 -1.29 7.70
C VAL A 74 -0.57 -2.62 7.26
N ILE A 75 0.21 -2.60 6.19
CA ILE A 75 0.93 -3.78 5.67
C ILE A 75 2.43 -3.57 5.77
N ARG A 76 3.18 -4.67 5.79
CA ARG A 76 4.64 -4.67 5.76
C ARG A 76 5.12 -5.40 4.51
N THR A 77 6.01 -4.79 3.74
CA THR A 77 6.64 -5.45 2.59
C THR A 77 7.60 -6.52 3.11
N LEU A 78 7.33 -7.79 2.82
CA LEU A 78 8.21 -8.89 3.26
C LEU A 78 9.29 -9.22 2.23
N THR A 79 8.95 -9.16 0.94
CA THR A 79 9.84 -9.50 -0.17
C THR A 79 9.51 -8.66 -1.39
N LEU A 80 10.52 -8.33 -2.20
CA LEU A 80 10.35 -7.79 -3.55
C LEU A 80 10.85 -8.81 -4.56
N ARG A 81 10.15 -8.93 -5.69
CA ARG A 81 10.54 -9.79 -6.81
C ARG A 81 10.36 -9.02 -8.11
N LEU A 82 11.37 -9.09 -8.98
CA LEU A 82 11.27 -8.62 -10.36
C LEU A 82 11.01 -9.82 -11.26
N ILE A 83 9.88 -9.79 -11.96
CA ILE A 83 9.45 -10.81 -12.92
C ILE A 83 9.04 -10.13 -14.23
N ARG A 84 9.08 -10.85 -15.34
CA ARG A 84 8.51 -10.32 -16.58
C ARG A 84 6.98 -10.30 -16.45
N PHE A 85 6.33 -9.38 -17.16
CA PHE A 85 4.87 -9.23 -17.09
C PHE A 85 4.09 -10.45 -17.59
N ASN A 86 4.69 -11.20 -18.53
CA ASN A 86 4.08 -12.35 -19.19
C ASN A 86 4.62 -13.70 -18.71
N GLU A 87 5.32 -13.72 -17.57
CA GLU A 87 5.71 -14.93 -16.84
C GLU A 87 4.71 -15.22 -15.71
#